data_AF-A0AAN6MI12-F1
#
_entry.id   AF-A0AAN6MI12-F1
#
_cell.length_a   1.000
_cell.length_b   1.000
_cell.length_c   1.000
_cell.angle_alpha   90.00
_cell.angle_beta   90.00
_cell.angle_gamma   90.00
#
_symmetry.space_group_name_H-M   'P 1'
#
loop_
_entity.id
_entity.type
_entity.pdbx_description
1 polymer ?
#
loop_
_entity_poly.entity_id
_entity_poly.type
_entity_poly.pdbx_seq_one_letter_code
_entity_poly.pdbx_strand_id
1 'polypeptide(L)'
;MDTLVLFRKGIPAFLIIWNFTICFSKLSVLFMYVMVIPVRRMFVACRAVGLFIALWNTGGVLGALLLCRPLSFNWDKSGAIEGSCGDNRLFYIWLGIINVVAEAVILLMPLLFL
;
A
#
# COMPACT_ATOMS: atom_id res chain seq x y z
N MET A 1 -14.43 15.64 23.22
CA MET A 1 -13.69 15.95 21.97
C MET A 1 -12.62 14.90 21.67
N ASP A 2 -12.29 14.04 22.64
CA ASP A 2 -11.20 13.06 22.57
C ASP A 2 -11.48 11.86 21.63
N THR A 3 -12.73 11.46 21.49
CA THR A 3 -13.15 10.36 20.59
C THR A 3 -12.88 10.68 19.11
N LEU A 4 -13.07 11.94 18.70
CA LEU A 4 -12.79 12.40 17.33
C LEU A 4 -11.28 12.41 17.04
N VAL A 5 -10.46 12.76 18.02
CA VAL A 5 -8.99 12.72 17.88
C VAL A 5 -8.49 11.28 17.81
N LEU A 6 -9.04 10.38 18.63
CA LEU A 6 -8.71 8.96 18.58
C LEU A 6 -9.05 8.34 17.23
N PHE A 7 -10.27 8.60 16.73
CA PHE A 7 -10.70 8.14 15.41
C PHE A 7 -9.74 8.62 14.31
N ARG A 8 -9.36 9.89 14.36
CA ARG A 8 -8.48 10.52 13.37
C ARG A 8 -7.05 10.00 13.40
N LYS A 9 -6.55 9.56 14.57
CA LYS A 9 -5.28 8.80 14.69
C LYS A 9 -5.39 7.36 14.19
N GLY A 10 -6.57 6.75 14.30
CA GLY A 10 -6.81 5.38 13.86
C GLY A 10 -6.71 5.19 12.34
N ILE A 11 -7.11 6.20 11.56
CA ILE A 11 -7.09 6.13 10.09
C ILE A 11 -5.68 5.87 9.51
N PRO A 12 -4.63 6.66 9.83
CA PRO A 12 -3.29 6.40 9.32
C PRO A 12 -2.71 5.10 9.90
N ALA A 13 -3.01 4.76 11.16
CA ALA A 13 -2.56 3.50 11.76
C ALA A 13 -3.11 2.27 11.01
N PHE A 14 -4.41 2.27 10.71
CA PHE A 14 -5.05 1.23 9.92
C PHE A 14 -4.42 1.11 8.53
N LEU A 15 -4.15 2.24 7.87
CA LEU A 15 -3.56 2.24 6.54
C LEU A 15 -2.15 1.63 6.55
N ILE A 16 -1.33 1.92 7.56
CA ILE A 16 0.01 1.33 7.69
C ILE A 16 -0.11 -0.19 7.84
N ILE A 17 -0.96 -0.67 8.76
CA ILE A 17 -1.18 -2.10 8.98
C ILE A 17 -1.66 -2.78 7.69
N TRP A 18 -2.63 -2.17 7.01
CA TRP A 18 -3.16 -2.68 5.75
C TRP A 18 -2.08 -2.82 4.65
N ASN A 19 -1.21 -1.81 4.47
CA ASN A 19 -0.10 -1.90 3.51
C ASN A 19 0.88 -3.03 3.85
N PHE A 20 1.21 -3.23 5.13
CA PHE A 20 2.06 -4.36 5.52
C PHE A 20 1.39 -5.70 5.22
N THR A 21 0.12 -5.89 5.58
CA THR A 21 -0.62 -7.11 5.29
C THR A 21 -0.64 -7.40 3.78
N ILE A 22 -0.96 -6.40 2.95
CA ILE A 22 -0.99 -6.54 1.49
C ILE A 22 0.39 -6.91 0.93
N CYS A 23 1.46 -6.27 1.42
CA CYS A 23 2.82 -6.57 0.98
C CYS A 23 3.21 -8.04 1.26
N PHE A 24 3.04 -8.49 2.51
CA PHE A 24 3.42 -9.85 2.91
C PHE A 24 2.54 -10.92 2.26
N SER A 25 1.23 -10.71 2.18
CA SER A 25 0.32 -11.66 1.52
C SER A 25 0.68 -11.86 0.05
N LYS A 26 0.96 -10.77 -0.69
CA LYS A 26 1.31 -10.88 -2.11
C LYS A 26 2.69 -11.50 -2.31
N LEU A 27 3.69 -11.11 -1.51
CA LEU A 27 5.02 -11.72 -1.57
C LEU A 27 4.95 -13.24 -1.34
N SER A 28 4.13 -13.71 -0.39
CA SER A 28 3.91 -15.14 -0.14
C SER A 28 3.41 -15.89 -1.39
N VAL A 29 2.41 -15.35 -2.09
CA VAL A 29 1.90 -15.94 -3.34
C VAL A 29 2.97 -15.96 -4.43
N LEU A 30 3.74 -14.89 -4.58
CA LEU A 30 4.85 -14.83 -5.53
C LEU A 30 5.94 -15.88 -5.23
N PHE A 31 6.26 -16.10 -3.96
CA PHE A 31 7.17 -17.17 -3.55
C PHE A 31 6.62 -18.55 -3.88
N MET A 32 5.32 -18.78 -3.66
CA MET A 32 4.65 -20.03 -4.04
C MET A 32 4.77 -20.30 -5.54
N TYR A 33 4.54 -19.30 -6.38
CA TYR A 33 4.64 -19.44 -7.83
C TYR A 33 6.05 -19.82 -8.32
N VAL A 34 7.07 -19.23 -7.71
CA VAL A 34 8.47 -19.56 -8.02
C VAL A 34 8.79 -21.02 -7.68
N MET A 35 8.21 -21.55 -6.60
CA MET A 35 8.39 -22.95 -6.22
C MET A 35 7.66 -23.93 -7.15
N VAL A 36 6.43 -23.60 -7.57
CA VAL A 36 5.60 -24.51 -8.38
C VAL A 36 6.04 -24.54 -9.85
N ILE A 37 6.41 -23.38 -10.42
CA ILE A 37 6.77 -23.23 -11.83
C ILE A 37 8.23 -22.75 -11.94
N PRO A 38 9.23 -23.67 -11.97
CA PRO A 38 10.64 -23.32 -11.98
C PRO A 38 11.15 -22.86 -13.36
N VAL A 39 10.43 -21.93 -14.01
CA VAL A 39 10.79 -21.37 -15.33
C VAL A 39 11.56 -20.07 -15.12
N ARG A 40 12.72 -19.89 -15.76
CA ARG A 40 13.56 -18.68 -15.60
C ARG A 40 12.81 -17.36 -15.85
N ARG A 41 11.86 -17.36 -16.80
CA ARG A 41 11.00 -16.21 -17.09
C ARG A 41 10.07 -15.87 -15.91
N MET A 42 9.54 -16.89 -15.23
CA MET A 42 8.71 -16.74 -14.03
C MET A 42 9.50 -16.08 -12.89
N PHE A 43 10.75 -16.48 -12.66
CA PHE A 43 11.60 -15.87 -11.64
C PHE A 43 11.81 -14.36 -11.87
N VAL A 44 12.08 -13.95 -13.11
CA VAL A 44 12.29 -12.54 -13.45
C VAL A 44 10.99 -11.76 -13.30
N ALA A 45 9.87 -12.30 -13.78
CA ALA A 45 8.54 -11.69 -13.62
C ALA A 45 8.15 -11.54 -12.14
N CYS A 46 8.33 -12.59 -11.34
CA CYS A 46 8.06 -12.56 -9.91
C CYS A 46 8.91 -11.51 -9.19
N ARG A 47 10.20 -11.39 -9.51
CA ARG A 47 11.07 -10.37 -8.91
C ARG A 47 10.65 -8.95 -9.28
N ALA A 48 10.28 -8.73 -10.55
CA ALA A 48 9.81 -7.42 -11.00
C ALA A 48 8.50 -7.00 -10.31
N VAL A 49 7.53 -7.90 -10.26
CA VAL A 49 6.24 -7.66 -9.58
C VAL A 49 6.43 -7.52 -8.07
N GLY A 50 7.28 -8.35 -7.46
CA GLY A 50 7.60 -8.26 -6.03
C GLY A 50 8.25 -6.92 -5.66
N LEU A 51 9.19 -6.43 -6.48
CA LEU A 51 9.80 -5.11 -6.29
C LEU A 51 8.77 -3.99 -6.43
N PHE A 52 7.91 -4.06 -7.44
CA PHE A 52 6.84 -3.09 -7.64
C PHE A 52 5.91 -3.02 -6.42
N ILE A 53 5.49 -4.17 -5.88
CA ILE A 53 4.63 -4.25 -4.69
C ILE A 53 5.34 -3.66 -3.47
N ALA A 54 6.63 -3.96 -3.27
CA ALA A 54 7.40 -3.42 -2.16
C ALA A 54 7.51 -1.89 -2.22
N LEU A 55 7.84 -1.34 -3.40
CA LEU A 55 7.92 0.10 -3.65
C LEU A 55 6.57 0.79 -3.46
N TRP A 56 5.51 0.18 -3.97
CA TRP A 56 4.15 0.71 -3.82
C TRP A 56 3.71 0.79 -2.36
N ASN A 57 3.90 -0.28 -1.58
CA ASN A 57 3.51 -0.30 -0.17
C ASN A 57 4.37 0.65 0.67
N THR A 58 5.68 0.79 0.36
CA THR A 58 6.50 1.81 1.02
C THR A 58 6.02 3.22 0.69
N GLY A 59 5.64 3.48 -0.56
CA GLY A 59 4.99 4.72 -0.96
C GLY A 59 3.68 4.98 -0.21
N GLY A 60 2.85 3.95 0.01
CA GLY A 60 1.63 4.03 0.79
C GLY A 60 1.86 4.38 2.26
N VAL A 61 2.86 3.75 2.90
CA VAL A 61 3.26 4.05 4.29
C VAL A 61 3.83 5.47 4.41
N LEU A 62 4.69 5.87 3.48
CA LEU A 62 5.20 7.24 3.42
C LEU A 62 4.07 8.24 3.19
N GLY A 63 3.13 7.94 2.30
CA GLY A 63 1.93 8.73 2.09
C GLY A 63 1.13 8.90 3.38
N ALA A 64 0.90 7.83 4.14
CA ALA A 64 0.23 7.89 5.43
C ALA A 64 0.88 8.89 6.41
N LEU A 65 2.21 8.95 6.40
CA LEU A 65 3.00 9.79 7.31
C LEU A 65 3.17 11.22 6.80
N LEU A 66 3.18 11.42 5.48
CA LEU A 66 3.60 12.68 4.84
C LEU A 66 2.47 13.40 4.12
N LEU A 67 1.26 12.82 4.03
CA LEU A 67 0.12 13.42 3.31
C LEU A 67 -0.28 14.79 3.84
N CYS A 68 -0.16 14.96 5.15
CA CYS A 68 -0.37 16.23 5.84
C CYS A 68 0.97 16.73 6.36
N ARG A 69 1.26 18.00 6.10
CA ARG A 69 2.43 18.70 6.64
C ARG A 69 1.95 19.84 7.54
N PRO A 70 2.33 19.86 8.83
CA PRO A 70 3.10 18.84 9.58
C PRO A 70 2.26 17.57 9.90
N LEU A 71 2.92 16.44 10.21
CA LEU A 71 2.27 15.16 10.50
C LEU A 71 1.20 15.28 11.61
N SER A 72 1.43 16.14 12.61
CA SER A 72 0.48 16.42 13.70
C SER A 72 -0.86 16.99 13.22
N PHE A 73 -0.89 17.63 12.06
CA PHE A 73 -2.10 18.18 11.45
C PHE A 73 -3.07 17.08 10.99
N ASN A 74 -2.61 15.83 10.85
CA ASN A 74 -3.51 14.71 10.62
C ASN A 74 -4.55 14.60 11.73
N TRP A 75 -4.12 14.69 13.00
CA TRP A 75 -4.99 14.46 14.15
C TRP A 75 -5.27 15.68 15.02
N ASP A 76 -4.74 16.86 14.73
CA ASP A 76 -5.06 18.11 15.42
C ASP A 76 -5.39 19.22 14.41
N LYS A 77 -6.69 19.43 14.19
CA LYS A 77 -7.24 20.44 13.26
C LYS A 77 -7.82 21.65 14.01
N SER A 78 -7.39 21.88 15.24
CA SER A 78 -8.00 22.85 16.16
C SER A 78 -7.65 24.31 15.83
N GLY A 79 -6.99 24.58 14.70
CA GLY A 79 -6.62 25.92 14.24
C GLY A 79 -5.31 26.47 14.80
N ALA A 80 -4.66 25.77 15.74
CA ALA A 80 -3.37 26.19 16.34
C ALA A 80 -2.14 25.84 15.47
N ILE A 81 -2.33 25.07 14.39
CA ILE A 81 -1.25 24.57 13.54
C ILE A 81 -1.60 24.95 12.10
N GLU A 82 -0.84 25.84 11.48
CA GLU A 82 -0.93 26.06 10.04
C GLU A 82 -0.36 24.83 9.32
N GLY A 83 -1.21 24.16 8.55
CA GLY A 83 -0.83 22.94 7.84
C GLY A 83 -1.67 22.76 6.59
N SER A 84 -1.06 22.14 5.59
CA SER A 84 -1.75 21.75 4.35
C SER A 84 -1.72 20.23 4.23
N CYS A 85 -2.87 19.66 3.86
CA CYS A 85 -2.99 18.26 3.51
C CYS A 85 -3.19 18.15 2.00
N GLY A 86 -2.57 17.15 1.39
CA GLY A 86 -2.92 16.73 0.04
C GLY A 86 -4.34 16.15 -0.03
N ASP A 87 -4.79 15.86 -1.24
CA ASP A 87 -6.09 15.25 -1.47
C ASP A 87 -6.10 13.79 -0.95
N ASN A 88 -6.67 13.64 0.25
CA ASN A 88 -6.88 12.34 0.89
C ASN A 88 -7.71 11.42 0.01
N ARG A 89 -8.79 11.93 -0.60
CA ARG A 89 -9.72 11.10 -1.38
C ARG A 89 -9.02 10.48 -2.58
N LEU A 90 -8.26 11.30 -3.32
CA LEU A 90 -7.48 10.78 -4.45
C LEU A 90 -6.45 9.75 -3.99
N PHE A 91 -5.71 10.03 -2.91
CA PHE A 91 -4.72 9.09 -2.38
C PHE A 91 -5.31 7.70 -2.07
N TYR A 92 -6.44 7.63 -1.36
CA TYR A 92 -7.10 6.35 -1.06
C TYR A 92 -7.64 5.64 -2.30
N ILE A 93 -8.16 6.39 -3.28
CA ILE A 93 -8.65 5.81 -4.55
C ILE A 93 -7.48 5.16 -5.31
N TRP A 94 -6.36 5.86 -5.46
CA TRP A 94 -5.18 5.32 -6.13
C TRP A 94 -4.59 4.10 -5.40
N LEU A 95 -4.57 4.14 -4.06
CA LEU A 95 -4.23 2.99 -3.23
C LEU A 95 -5.05 1.74 -3.57
N GLY A 96 -6.37 1.89 -3.69
CA GLY A 96 -7.27 0.82 -4.06
C GLY A 96 -7.07 0.32 -5.49
N ILE A 97 -7.03 1.23 -6.47
CA ILE A 97 -6.92 0.88 -7.90
C ILE A 97 -5.66 0.06 -8.16
N ILE A 98 -4.50 0.53 -7.71
CA ILE A 98 -3.23 -0.17 -7.96
C ILE A 98 -3.18 -1.50 -7.21
N ASN A 99 -3.81 -1.59 -6.03
CA ASN A 99 -3.93 -2.87 -5.34
C ASN A 99 -4.69 -3.91 -6.19
N VAL A 100 -5.85 -3.55 -6.73
CA VAL A 100 -6.68 -4.42 -7.57
C VAL A 100 -5.94 -4.81 -8.86
N VAL A 101 -5.29 -3.84 -9.51
CA VAL A 101 -4.49 -4.10 -10.72
C VAL A 101 -3.37 -5.10 -10.42
N ALA A 102 -2.66 -4.93 -9.30
CA ALA A 102 -1.61 -5.87 -8.91
C ALA A 102 -2.16 -7.28 -8.63
N GLU A 103 -3.36 -7.41 -8.08
CA GLU A 103 -4.02 -8.73 -7.89
C GLU A 103 -4.34 -9.39 -9.22
N ALA A 104 -4.89 -8.65 -10.18
CA ALA A 104 -5.17 -9.16 -11.52
C ALA A 104 -3.88 -9.63 -12.23
N VAL A 105 -2.80 -8.86 -12.10
CA VAL A 105 -1.48 -9.23 -12.68
C VAL A 105 -0.96 -10.52 -12.06
N ILE A 106 -0.99 -10.66 -10.72
CA ILE A 106 -0.53 -11.88 -10.03
C ILE A 106 -1.36 -13.09 -10.51
N LEU A 107 -2.69 -12.95 -10.60
CA LEU A 107 -3.58 -14.02 -11.04
C LEU A 107 -3.31 -14.46 -12.49
N LEU A 108 -3.07 -13.51 -13.39
CA LEU A 108 -2.84 -13.79 -14.82
C LEU A 108 -1.43 -14.31 -15.11
N MET A 109 -0.46 -14.01 -14.25
CA MET A 109 0.94 -14.38 -14.45
C MET A 109 1.15 -15.89 -14.76
N PRO A 110 0.65 -16.85 -13.95
CA PRO A 110 0.85 -18.27 -14.25
C PRO A 110 0.21 -18.71 -15.57
N LEU A 111 -0.92 -18.13 -15.98
CA LEU A 111 -1.59 -18.47 -17.24
C LEU A 111 -0.79 -18.04 -18.48
N LEU A 112 -0.04 -16.94 -18.38
CA LEU A 112 0.77 -16.43 -19.48
C LEU A 112 2.10 -17.18 -19.67
N PHE A 113 2.55 -17.88 -18.62
CA PHE A 113 3.83 -18.61 -18.61
C PHE A 113 3.68 -20.14 -18.65
N LEU A 114 2.45 -20.66 -18.59
CA LEU A 114 2.11 -22.06 -18.88
C LEU A 114 2.10 -22.29 -20.40
#